data_AF-A0A8B3N9N8-F1
#
_entry.id   AF-A0A8B3N9N8-F1
#
_cell.length_a   1.000
_cell.length_b   1.000
_cell.length_c   1.000
_cell.angle_alpha   90.00
_cell.angle_beta   90.00
_cell.angle_gamma   90.00
#
_symmetry.space_group_name_H-M   'P 1'
#
loop_
_entity.id
_entity.type
_entity.pdbx_description
1 polymer ?
#
loop_
_entity_poly.entity_id
_entity_poly.type
_entity_poly.pdbx_seq_one_letter_code
_entity_poly.pdbx_strand_id
1 'polypeptide(L)' 'LMSKVTFTNEQMSETLAWQDSKKASADESAVHFLTTYKTIWADWLSPEAKEKLAAVLK' A
#
# COMPACT_ATOMS: atom_id res chain seq x y z
N LEU A 1 1.39 -14.56 1.09
CA LEU A 1 1.28 -13.09 1.21
C LEU A 1 1.48 -12.43 -0.16
N MET A 2 2.62 -12.62 -0.85
CA MET A 2 2.89 -11.99 -2.15
C MET A 2 1.96 -12.41 -3.30
N SER A 3 1.31 -13.58 -3.23
CA SER A 3 0.44 -14.10 -4.29
C SER A 3 -0.87 -13.32 -4.48
N LYS A 4 -1.25 -12.47 -3.52
CA LYS A 4 -2.46 -11.63 -3.59
C LYS A 4 -2.14 -10.16 -3.86
N VAL A 5 -0.87 -9.81 -4.02
CA VAL A 5 -0.47 -8.41 -4.27
C VAL A 5 -1.02 -7.99 -5.62
N THR A 6 -1.98 -7.08 -5.56
CA THR A 6 -2.66 -6.51 -6.73
C THR A 6 -2.99 -5.06 -6.46
N PHE A 7 -2.68 -4.20 -7.42
CA PHE A 7 -3.03 -2.79 -7.42
C PHE A 7 -3.23 -2.35 -8.87
N THR A 8 -4.02 -1.30 -9.07
CA THR A 8 -4.35 -0.78 -10.39
C THR A 8 -3.23 0.10 -10.94
N ASN A 9 -3.21 0.27 -12.26
CA ASN A 9 -2.30 1.22 -12.91
C ASN A 9 -2.50 2.65 -12.41
N GLU A 10 -3.73 3.00 -12.00
CA GLU A 10 -4.05 4.31 -11.42
C GLU A 10 -3.31 4.50 -10.10
N GLN A 11 -3.39 3.55 -9.18
CA GLN A 11 -2.70 3.60 -7.88
C GLN A 11 -1.18 3.65 -8.02
N MET A 12 -0.64 2.91 -9.00
CA MET A 12 0.79 2.96 -9.32
C MET A 12 1.18 4.34 -9.88
N SER A 13 0.36 4.90 -10.78
CA SER A 13 0.61 6.22 -11.37
C SER A 13 0.55 7.33 -10.33
N GLU A 14 -0.42 7.28 -9.41
CA GLU A 14 -0.54 8.23 -8.30
C GLU A 14 0.66 8.16 -7.35
N THR A 15 1.11 6.94 -7.01
CA THR A 15 2.28 6.75 -6.15
C THR A 15 3.56 7.26 -6.81
N LEU A 16 3.74 7.03 -8.11
CA LEU A 16 4.89 7.54 -8.86
C LEU A 16 4.86 9.06 -9.01
N ALA A 17 3.68 9.65 -9.23
CA ALA A 17 3.52 11.10 -9.28
C ALA A 17 3.85 11.74 -7.92
N TRP A 18 3.41 11.11 -6.83
CA TRP A 18 3.79 11.52 -5.48
C TRP A 18 5.30 11.41 -5.26
N GLN A 19 5.90 10.27 -5.63
CA GLN A 19 7.34 10.03 -5.52
C GLN A 19 8.14 11.12 -6.21
N ASP A 20 7.79 11.44 -7.46
CA ASP A 20 8.45 12.48 -8.24
C ASP A 20 8.29 13.86 -7.60
N SER A 21 7.06 14.21 -7.18
CA SER A 21 6.75 15.49 -6.54
C SER A 21 7.50 15.72 -5.23
N LYS A 22 7.76 14.64 -4.46
CA LYS A 22 8.47 14.68 -3.18
C LYS A 22 9.96 14.37 -3.33
N LYS A 23 10.42 13.98 -4.52
CA LYS A 23 11.73 13.35 -4.74
C LYS A 23 12.01 12.24 -3.73
N ALA A 24 10.96 11.48 -3.41
CA ALA A 24 11.02 10.42 -2.43
C ALA A 24 11.78 9.22 -2.98
N SER A 25 12.41 8.46 -2.09
CA SER A 25 12.98 7.16 -2.42
C SER A 25 11.88 6.12 -2.72
N ALA A 26 12.28 4.99 -3.30
CA ALA A 26 11.38 3.87 -3.52
C ALA A 26 10.79 3.34 -2.21
N ASP A 27 11.59 3.32 -1.13
CA ASP A 27 11.14 2.88 0.19
C ASP A 27 10.10 3.84 0.80
N GLU A 28 10.33 5.15 0.69
CA GLU A 28 9.36 6.15 1.14
C GLU A 28 8.06 6.08 0.34
N SER A 29 8.15 5.79 -0.95
CA SER A 29 6.98 5.63 -1.82
C SER A 29 6.20 4.36 -1.50
N ALA A 30 6.90 3.28 -1.13
CA ALA A 30 6.26 2.07 -0.61
C ALA A 30 5.54 2.35 0.71
N VAL A 31 6.17 3.10 1.64
CA VAL A 31 5.50 3.52 2.88
C VAL A 31 4.30 4.41 2.59
N HIS A 32 4.42 5.34 1.65
CA HIS A 32 3.31 6.20 1.23
C HIS A 32 2.14 5.38 0.65
N PHE A 33 2.44 4.39 -0.19
CA PHE A 33 1.42 3.48 -0.72
C PHE A 33 0.72 2.71 0.41
N LEU A 34 1.48 2.13 1.35
CA LEU A 34 0.92 1.36 2.47
C LEU A 34 0.11 2.23 3.44
N THR A 35 0.45 3.50 3.59
CA THR A 35 -0.29 4.43 4.46
C THR A 35 -1.54 4.99 3.78
N THR A 36 -1.50 5.19 2.47
CA THR A 36 -2.60 5.79 1.68
C THR A 36 -3.63 4.75 1.25
N TYR A 37 -3.18 3.60 0.75
CA TYR A 37 -4.05 2.56 0.16
C TYR A 37 -4.27 1.38 1.12
N LYS A 38 -4.57 1.66 2.39
CA LYS A 38 -4.81 0.65 3.45
C LYS A 38 -5.83 -0.40 3.07
N THR A 39 -6.92 0.01 2.43
CA THR A 39 -7.99 -0.87 1.97
C THR A 39 -7.51 -1.89 0.94
N ILE A 40 -6.57 -1.51 0.08
CA ILE A 40 -6.09 -2.34 -1.03
C ILE A 40 -5.23 -3.47 -0.50
N TRP A 41 -4.19 -3.12 0.27
CA TRP A 41 -3.30 -4.14 0.80
C TRP A 41 -3.90 -4.92 1.98
N ALA A 42 -4.94 -4.38 2.63
CA ALA A 42 -5.75 -5.17 3.54
C ALA A 42 -6.25 -6.45 2.85
N ASP A 43 -6.73 -6.39 1.61
CA ASP A 43 -7.25 -7.56 0.89
C ASP A 43 -6.18 -8.60 0.52
N TRP A 44 -4.91 -8.22 0.59
CA TRP A 44 -3.80 -9.16 0.42
C TRP A 44 -3.59 -10.03 1.66
N LEU A 45 -4.07 -9.58 2.83
CA LEU A 45 -3.94 -10.26 4.11
C LEU A 45 -4.93 -11.42 4.25
N SER A 46 -4.51 -12.46 4.97
CA SER A 46 -5.45 -13.48 5.49
C SER A 46 -6.36 -12.87 6.57
N PRO A 47 -7.52 -13.47 6.88
CA PRO A 47 -8.40 -13.00 7.95
C PRO A 47 -7.67 -12.81 9.29
N GLU A 48 -6.83 -13.77 9.68
CA GLU A 48 -6.03 -13.70 10.91
C GLU A 48 -5.02 -12.53 10.88
N ALA A 49 -4.40 -12.26 9.73
CA ALA A 49 -3.47 -11.14 9.59
C ALA A 49 -4.20 -9.78 9.57
N LYS A 50 -5.38 -9.70 8.96
CA LYS A 50 -6.25 -8.51 9.04
C LYS A 50 -6.60 -8.18 10.49
N GLU A 51 -6.94 -9.20 11.29
CA GLU A 51 -7.26 -9.01 12.71
C GLU A 51 -6.06 -8.50 13.51
N LYS A 52 -4.87 -9.10 13.33
CA LYS A 52 -3.64 -8.65 14.00
C LYS A 52 -3.18 -7.25 13.58
N LEU A 53 -3.46 -6.85 12.34
CA LEU A 53 -3.08 -5.55 11.77
C LEU A 53 -4.24 -4.53 11.79
N ALA A 54 -5.37 -4.86 12.43
CA ALA A 54 -6.54 -3.98 12.48
C ALA A 54 -6.23 -2.60 13.09
N ALA A 55 -5.25 -2.52 14.00
CA ALA A 55 -4.79 -1.26 14.57
C ALA A 55 -4.09 -0.33 13.55
N VAL A 56 -3.45 -0.91 12.53
CA VAL A 56 -2.73 -0.19 11.46
C VAL A 56 -3.67 0.14 10.29
N LEU A 57 -4.71 -0.68 10.09
CA LEU A 57 -5.72 -0.53 9.04
C LEU A 57 -6.83 0.49 9.37
N LYS A 58 -6.83 1.05 10.58
CA LYS A 58 -7.72 2.16 10.98
C LYS A 58 -7.33 3.50 10.34
#